data_AF-A0A377KP35-F1
#
_entry.id   AF-A0A377KP35-F1
#
_cell.length_a   1.000
_cell.length_b   1.000
_cell.length_c   1.000
_cell.angle_alpha   90.00
_cell.angle_beta   90.00
_cell.angle_gamma   90.00
#
_symmetry.space_group_name_H-M   'P 1'
#
loop_
_entity.id
_entity.type
_entity.pdbx_description
1 polymer ?
#
loop_
_entity_poly.entity_id
_entity_poly.type
_entity_poly.pdbx_seq_one_letter_code
_entity_poly.pdbx_strand_id
1 'polypeptide(L)'
;MMEKLSIKKLLLVVSLIFGMFFGAGNLIFPAHLGQLAGDHWLSAGIGFLLSATLLPLAALVALSKTKSTGLYDFAKHVSPWYGVTFLVMNHLALGPQCLLRRELLP
;
A
#
# COMPACT_ATOMS: atom_id res chain seq x y z
N MET A 1 29.14 0.34 10.88
CA MET A 1 28.72 1.08 12.09
C MET A 1 27.19 1.14 12.08
N MET A 2 26.52 0.35 12.92
CA MET A 2 25.05 0.38 13.00
C MET A 2 24.64 1.62 13.78
N GLU A 3 24.20 2.67 13.10
CA GLU A 3 23.59 3.83 13.75
C GLU A 3 22.35 3.31 14.50
N LYS A 4 22.37 3.35 15.85
CA LYS A 4 21.19 2.97 16.64
C LYS A 4 20.06 3.89 16.23
N LEU A 5 19.03 3.34 15.58
CA LEU A 5 17.78 4.05 15.32
C LEU A 5 17.28 4.62 16.64
N SER A 6 17.31 5.95 16.77
CA SER A 6 16.76 6.65 17.94
C SER A 6 15.31 6.21 18.10
N ILE A 7 14.88 5.91 19.33
CA ILE A 7 13.50 5.51 19.64
C ILE A 7 12.49 6.49 19.04
N LYS A 8 12.83 7.78 18.96
CA LYS A 8 12.02 8.81 18.29
C LYS A 8 11.87 8.56 16.78
N LYS A 9 12.95 8.19 16.09
CA LYS A 9 12.92 7.84 14.64
C LYS A 9 12.11 6.57 14.43
N LEU A 10 12.26 5.57 15.30
CA LEU A 10 11.47 4.34 15.24
C LEU A 10 9.98 4.63 15.42
N LEU A 11 9.61 5.40 16.45
CA LEU A 11 8.22 5.82 16.66
C LEU A 11 7.66 6.63 15.49
N LEU A 12 8.46 7.52 14.89
CA LEU A 12 8.05 8.27 13.71
C LEU A 12 7.78 7.35 12.52
N VAL A 13 8.71 6.43 12.21
CA VAL A 13 8.59 5.49 11.09
C VAL A 13 7.42 4.53 11.32
N VAL A 14 7.27 3.96 12.52
CA VAL A 14 6.15 3.09 12.86
C VAL A 14 4.83 3.84 12.78
N SER A 15 4.77 5.11 13.21
CA SER A 15 3.56 5.94 13.08
C SER A 15 3.20 6.27 11.63
N LEU A 16 4.18 6.57 10.78
CA LEU A 16 3.96 6.80 9.34
C LEU A 16 3.46 5.54 8.64
N ILE A 17 4.09 4.40 8.90
CA ILE A 17 3.69 3.11 8.37
C ILE A 17 2.29 2.74 8.89
N PHE A 18 2.04 2.95 10.18
CA PHE A 18 0.72 2.77 10.78
C PHE A 18 -0.32 3.63 10.07
N GLY A 19 -0.08 4.94 9.88
CA GLY A 19 -1.00 5.82 9.17
C GLY A 19 -1.24 5.42 7.70
N MET A 20 -0.22 4.87 7.03
CA MET A 20 -0.34 4.33 5.67
C MET A 20 -1.23 3.08 5.62
N PHE A 21 -1.11 2.18 6.61
CA PHE A 21 -1.89 0.94 6.68
C PHE A 21 -3.22 1.08 7.44
N PHE A 22 -3.43 2.09 8.27
CA PHE A 22 -4.68 2.41 8.98
C PHE A 22 -5.42 3.59 8.33
N GLY A 23 -5.06 3.95 7.09
CA GLY A 23 -5.80 4.93 6.31
C GLY A 23 -7.24 4.47 5.99
N ALA A 24 -8.08 5.39 5.53
CA ALA A 24 -9.51 5.16 5.29
C ALA A 24 -9.81 3.88 4.48
N GLY A 25 -8.99 3.55 3.47
CA GLY A 25 -9.16 2.33 2.68
C GLY A 25 -9.05 1.05 3.52
N ASN A 26 -7.98 0.89 4.31
CA ASN A 26 -7.74 -0.33 5.08
C ASN A 26 -8.65 -0.49 6.30
N LEU A 27 -9.41 0.54 6.69
CA LEU A 27 -10.43 0.46 7.74
C LEU A 27 -11.85 0.29 7.18
N ILE A 28 -12.16 0.94 6.06
CA ILE A 28 -13.49 0.85 5.41
C ILE A 28 -13.69 -0.54 4.79
N PHE A 29 -12.68 -1.08 4.12
CA PHE A 29 -12.78 -2.38 3.44
C PHE A 29 -13.10 -3.56 4.37
N PRO A 30 -12.39 -3.78 5.49
CA PRO A 30 -12.70 -4.91 6.38
C PRO A 30 -14.03 -4.73 7.09
N ALA A 31 -14.44 -3.51 7.45
CA ALA A 31 -15.76 -3.25 8.01
C ALA A 31 -16.87 -3.59 7.00
N HIS A 32 -16.70 -3.17 5.74
CA HIS A 32 -17.64 -3.47 4.67
C HIS A 32 -17.65 -4.97 4.30
N LEU A 33 -16.48 -5.60 4.20
CA LEU A 33 -16.36 -7.04 3.97
C LEU A 33 -16.95 -7.84 5.13
N GLY A 34 -16.80 -7.39 6.37
CA GLY A 34 -17.42 -7.98 7.55
C GLY A 34 -18.94 -7.90 7.50
N GLN A 35 -19.49 -6.76 7.06
CA GLN A 35 -20.94 -6.61 6.83
C GLN A 35 -21.45 -7.57 5.74
N LEU A 36 -20.70 -7.73 4.64
CA LEU A 36 -21.05 -8.65 3.56
C LEU A 36 -20.91 -10.13 3.96
N ALA A 37 -19.95 -10.44 4.84
CA ALA A 37 -19.68 -11.80 5.30
C ALA A 37 -20.69 -12.31 6.35
N GLY A 38 -21.48 -11.42 6.96
CA GLY A 38 -22.47 -11.78 7.98
C GLY A 38 -21.85 -12.59 9.13
N ASP A 39 -22.37 -13.79 9.36
CA ASP A 39 -21.89 -14.69 10.42
C ASP A 39 -20.45 -15.19 10.22
N HIS A 40 -19.92 -15.13 8.99
CA HIS A 40 -18.56 -15.57 8.66
C HIS A 40 -17.51 -14.44 8.68
N TRP A 41 -17.81 -13.32 9.36
CA TRP A 41 -16.91 -12.17 9.46
C TRP A 41 -15.49 -12.51 9.94
N LEU A 42 -15.35 -13.51 10.83
CA LEU A 42 -14.04 -13.92 11.34
C LEU A 42 -13.17 -14.57 10.25
N SER A 43 -13.77 -15.43 9.41
CA SER A 43 -13.08 -16.07 8.29
C SER A 43 -12.71 -15.03 7.21
N ALA A 44 -13.64 -14.13 6.89
CA ALA A 44 -13.40 -13.03 5.97
C ALA A 44 -12.30 -12.08 6.48
N GLY A 45 -12.27 -11.79 7.79
CA GLY A 45 -11.24 -10.98 8.44
C GLY A 45 -9.85 -11.60 8.36
N ILE A 46 -9.73 -12.91 8.59
CA ILE A 46 -8.45 -13.62 8.46
C ILE A 46 -7.98 -13.63 7.00
N GLY A 47 -8.89 -13.91 6.04
CA GLY A 47 -8.56 -13.85 4.62
C GLY A 47 -8.12 -12.46 4.17
N PHE A 48 -8.79 -11.42 4.66
CA PHE A 48 -8.40 -10.02 4.45
C PHE A 48 -7.04 -9.71 5.06
N LEU A 49 -6.79 -10.06 6.32
CA LEU A 49 -5.50 -9.81 6.97
C LEU A 49 -4.34 -10.49 6.24
N LEU A 50 -4.53 -11.74 5.81
CA LEU A 50 -3.54 -12.46 5.03
C LEU A 50 -3.27 -11.75 3.70
N SER A 51 -4.30 -11.46 2.89
CA SER A 51 -4.11 -10.83 1.58
C SER A 51 -3.61 -9.38 1.69
N ALA A 52 -4.18 -8.57 2.58
CA ALA A 52 -3.80 -7.18 2.81
C ALA A 52 -2.39 -7.03 3.41
N THR A 53 -1.86 -8.06 4.07
CA THR A 53 -0.49 -8.03 4.62
C THR A 53 0.51 -8.69 3.68
N LEU A 54 0.21 -9.88 3.14
CA LEU A 54 1.14 -10.65 2.30
C LEU A 54 1.55 -9.90 1.03
N LEU A 55 0.60 -9.24 0.35
CA LEU A 55 0.92 -8.54 -0.90
C LEU A 55 1.88 -7.35 -0.67
N PRO A 56 1.61 -6.41 0.26
CA PRO A 56 2.57 -5.35 0.59
C PRO A 56 3.91 -5.86 1.09
N LEU A 57 3.93 -6.94 1.88
CA LEU A 57 5.17 -7.53 2.37
C LEU A 57 5.99 -8.15 1.23
N ALA A 58 5.34 -8.84 0.29
CA ALA A 58 5.98 -9.36 -0.91
C ALA A 58 6.56 -8.23 -1.79
N ALA A 59 5.81 -7.13 -1.96
CA ALA A 59 6.29 -5.95 -2.67
C ALA A 59 7.51 -5.30 -1.99
N LEU A 60 7.49 -5.18 -0.65
CA LEU A 60 8.61 -4.65 0.13
C LEU A 60 9.86 -5.55 0.03
N VAL A 61 9.68 -6.86 0.06
CA VAL A 61 10.77 -7.83 -0.12
C VAL A 61 11.35 -7.75 -1.52
N ALA A 62 10.50 -7.66 -2.55
CA ALA A 62 10.95 -7.46 -3.93
C ALA A 62 11.78 -6.17 -4.07
N LEU A 63 11.29 -5.06 -3.51
CA LEU A 63 11.99 -3.77 -3.56
C LEU A 63 13.33 -3.79 -2.80
N SER A 64 13.36 -4.41 -1.62
CA SER A 64 14.60 -4.50 -0.82
C SER A 64 15.68 -5.36 -1.51
N LYS A 65 15.29 -6.38 -2.27
CA LYS A 65 16.23 -7.21 -3.05
C LYS A 65 16.85 -6.48 -4.23
N THR A 66 16.16 -5.52 -4.85
CA THR A 66 16.67 -4.84 -6.06
C THR A 66 17.72 -3.77 -5.75
N LYS A 67 18.04 -3.48 -4.47
CA LYS A 67 18.98 -2.43 -4.03
C LYS A 67 18.72 -1.05 -4.69
N SER A 68 17.50 -0.81 -5.14
CA SER A 68 17.10 0.43 -5.79
C SER A 68 16.70 1.46 -4.75
N THR A 69 17.15 2.69 -4.94
CA THR A 69 16.84 3.84 -4.09
C THR A 69 15.37 4.26 -4.12
N GLY A 70 14.58 3.75 -5.08
CA GLY A 70 13.14 3.95 -5.14
C GLY A 70 12.44 3.14 -6.23
N LEU A 71 11.11 3.28 -6.29
CA LEU A 71 10.24 2.58 -7.25
C LEU A 71 10.58 2.92 -8.72
N TYR A 72 11.08 4.13 -8.95
CA TYR A 72 11.53 4.58 -10.27
C TYR A 72 12.79 3.84 -10.74
N ASP A 73 13.79 3.66 -9.86
CA ASP A 73 15.00 2.90 -10.17
C ASP A 73 14.72 1.40 -10.34
N PHE A 74 13.70 0.87 -9.65
CA PHE A 74 13.20 -0.49 -9.85
C PHE A 74 12.58 -0.66 -11.23
N ALA A 75 11.69 0.25 -11.65
CA ALA A 75 10.99 0.14 -12.92
C ALA A 75 11.87 0.49 -14.15
N LYS A 76 12.87 1.35 -13.98
CA LYS A 76 13.92 1.64 -14.97
C LYS A 76 14.71 0.39 -15.38
N HIS A 77 14.88 -0.57 -14.47
CA HIS A 77 15.62 -1.80 -14.74
C HIS A 77 14.98 -2.67 -15.83
N VAL A 78 13.67 -2.50 -16.05
CA VAL A 78 12.91 -3.17 -17.13
C VAL A 78 12.98 -2.35 -18.42
N SER A 79 12.75 -1.04 -18.35
CA SER A 79 12.88 -0.09 -19.48
C SER A 79 12.77 1.37 -19.00
N PRO A 80 13.54 2.32 -19.56
CA PRO A 80 13.45 3.74 -19.17
C PRO A 80 12.08 4.39 -19.48
N TRP A 81 11.37 3.91 -20.51
CA TRP A 81 9.99 4.35 -20.79
C TRP A 81 8.97 3.71 -19.85
N TYR A 82 9.18 2.43 -19.49
CA TYR A 82 8.29 1.70 -18.58
C TYR A 82 8.24 2.34 -17.19
N GLY A 83 9.36 2.84 -16.68
CA GLY A 83 9.43 3.49 -15.37
C GLY A 83 8.54 4.73 -15.25
N VAL A 84 8.54 5.60 -16.26
CA VAL A 84 7.73 6.83 -16.26
C VAL A 84 6.25 6.50 -16.40
N THR A 85 5.88 5.66 -17.38
CA THR A 85 4.48 5.28 -17.60
C THR A 85 3.88 4.57 -16.37
N PHE A 86 4.63 3.67 -15.75
CA PHE A 86 4.20 2.97 -14.54
C PHE A 86 4.02 3.92 -13.34
N LEU A 87 4.91 4.89 -13.16
CA LEU A 87 4.85 5.86 -12.07
C LEU A 87 3.66 6.81 -12.22
N VAL A 88 3.43 7.31 -13.43
CA VAL A 88 2.28 8.16 -13.78
C VAL A 88 0.98 7.39 -13.57
N MET A 89 0.90 6.14 -14.03
CA MET A 89 -0.30 5.33 -13.91
C MET A 89 -0.63 5.00 -12.45
N ASN A 90 0.36 4.71 -11.60
CA ASN A 90 0.16 4.54 -10.15
C ASN A 90 -0.32 5.82 -9.47
N HIS A 91 0.28 6.98 -9.78
CA HIS A 91 -0.18 8.26 -9.22
C HIS A 91 -1.61 8.59 -9.66
N LEU A 92 -1.96 8.29 -10.91
CA LEU A 92 -3.31 8.47 -11.44
C LEU A 92 -4.32 7.54 -10.74
N ALA A 93 -3.89 6.32 -10.39
CA ALA A 93 -4.71 5.35 -9.65
C ALA A 93 -4.96 5.77 -8.19
N LEU A 94 -3.97 6.36 -7.53
CA LEU A 94 -4.08 6.76 -6.13
C LEU A 94 -4.89 8.05 -5.90
N GLY A 95 -4.86 9.01 -6.83
CA GLY A 95 -5.51 10.31 -6.64
C GLY A 95 -6.71 10.55 -7.58
N PRO A 96 -6.47 10.87 -8.86
CA PRO A 96 -7.49 11.38 -9.79
C PRO A 96 -8.73 10.49 -9.96
N GLN A 97 -8.59 9.16 -9.89
CA GLN A 97 -9.73 8.25 -10.10
C GLN A 97 -10.75 8.31 -8.95
N CYS A 98 -10.32 8.70 -7.74
CA CYS A 98 -11.22 8.93 -6.61
C CYS A 98 -12.05 10.22 -6.80
N LEU A 99 -11.46 11.24 -7.43
CA LEU A 99 -12.14 12.50 -7.77
C LEU A 99 -13.04 12.34 -9.00
N LEU A 100 -12.58 11.67 -10.06
CA LEU A 100 -13.32 11.47 -11.31
C LEU A 100 -14.59 10.64 -11.10
N ARG A 101 -14.57 9.65 -10.20
CA ARG A 101 -15.75 8.84 -9.85
C ARG A 101 -16.82 9.65 -9.10
N ARG A 102 -16.44 10.71 -8.38
CA ARG A 102 -17.37 11.52 -7.56
C ARG A 102 -18.15 12.56 -8.38
N GLU A 103 -17.68 12.94 -9.56
CA GLU A 103 -18.37 13.89 -10.45
C GLU A 103 -19.28 13.23 -11.51
N LEU A 104 -19.26 11.90 -11.64
CA LEU A 104 -20.04 11.15 -12.62
C LEU A 104 -21.26 10.41 -12.03
N LEU A 105 -21.54 10.55 -10.73
CA LEU A 105 -22.82 10.15 -10.14
C LEU A 105 -23.69 11.41 -9.93
N PRO A 106 -24.83 11.55 -10.63
CA PRO A 106 -25.86 12.54 -10.31
C PRO A 106 -26.56 12.23 -8.98
#